data_AF-A0A2W7P9G8-F1
#
_entry.id   AF-A0A2W7P9G8-F1
#
_cell.length_a   1.000
_cell.length_b   1.000
_cell.length_c   1.000
_cell.angle_alpha   90.00
_cell.angle_beta   90.00
_cell.angle_gamma   90.00
#
_symmetry.space_group_name_H-M   'P 1'
#
loop_
_entity.id
_entity.type
_entity.pdbx_description
1 polymer ?
#
loop_
_entity_poly.entity_id
_entity_poly.type
_entity_poly.pdbx_seq_one_letter_code
_entity_poly.pdbx_strand_id
1 'polypeptide(L)'
;MRIDKVYIEDFKNLKKFCIDLDASQMNTVLLGQNATGKSNFIEALVKIFKYLDLSSESSRKYPEFKYWIKYNCYEKNIIIDYTTNSYIIEIEGRDKAPSFKEFFSSEGKKLYFPKYVFTYYSGISNRLDEVFWEHQNNFYKKIIRADFNIEELDDLRKLFYVKPIHSFFVLLAFFSLSKIETKSKQFLFNVLGIEDLESVLFVIKKAFWAKKDDEKFWGAEGLVKEFLSTLWDYSLAPIYEDKSVDIDFRRQETQKRLYLFIKDKKRLKEFAEKYFNLNNEKPSNTFLFKALESTYISDMLEEVKVKVKKRKDGKVTFKELSEGEQQLLTVIGLLIFTREDESLVLLDEPDTHLNPIWKYDYLYYLKSLVKSKNKLETGGNSDELEEDKTTHVIINTHDPLVIGSMVRSQVRLFGKVIENQYNNSEEPKDRYEELRRQALNFAIEPDIDPQGLGVAGILTSEMFGLPSILDKTTQIKLNKKRYLQGKAMRGELTQSENDEYKKLKSEMEKLGFYEESEDYWFKEYLKEMSKIDSFQKVNFTDAEKLELSRKSQEIAKKIAQRKMTKNDETN
;
A
#
# COMPACT_ATOMS: atom_id res chain seq x y z
N MET A 1 -6.89 -10.94 10.85
CA MET A 1 -6.30 -11.53 9.65
C MET A 1 -4.90 -10.98 9.53
N ARG A 2 -3.89 -11.86 9.48
CA ARG A 2 -2.48 -11.51 9.32
C ARG A 2 -1.75 -12.61 8.57
N ILE A 3 -1.08 -12.29 7.47
CA ILE A 3 -0.16 -13.23 6.82
C ILE A 3 1.14 -13.27 7.62
N ASP A 4 1.62 -14.48 7.91
CA ASP A 4 2.87 -14.71 8.64
C ASP A 4 3.97 -15.10 7.68
N LYS A 5 3.77 -16.14 6.87
CA LYS A 5 4.84 -16.70 6.05
C LYS A 5 4.29 -17.11 4.69
N VAL A 6 5.07 -16.89 3.64
CA VAL A 6 4.70 -17.26 2.28
C VAL A 6 5.90 -17.83 1.53
N TYR A 7 5.67 -18.91 0.81
CA TYR A 7 6.54 -19.46 -0.22
C TYR A 7 5.82 -19.46 -1.56
N ILE A 8 6.53 -19.07 -2.62
CA ILE A 8 6.04 -19.11 -4.01
C ILE A 8 7.09 -19.83 -4.86
N GLU A 9 6.73 -20.96 -5.46
CA GLU A 9 7.64 -21.79 -6.25
C GLU A 9 8.06 -21.07 -7.55
N ASP A 10 7.08 -20.63 -8.33
CA ASP A 10 7.31 -19.96 -9.59
C ASP A 10 6.12 -19.08 -9.97
N PHE A 11 6.27 -17.77 -9.81
CA PHE A 11 5.33 -16.79 -10.33
C PHE A 11 6.08 -15.57 -10.89
N LYS A 12 6.23 -15.53 -12.21
CA LYS A 12 6.96 -14.48 -12.94
C LYS A 12 8.42 -14.35 -12.46
N ASN A 13 8.77 -13.24 -11.82
CA ASN A 13 10.10 -13.00 -11.25
C ASN A 13 10.24 -13.51 -9.81
N LEU A 14 9.16 -14.01 -9.19
CA LEU A 14 9.22 -14.70 -7.91
C LEU A 14 9.55 -16.18 -8.18
N LYS A 15 10.84 -16.50 -8.17
CA LYS A 15 11.34 -17.88 -8.35
C LYS A 15 11.83 -18.41 -7.01
N LYS A 16 11.19 -19.48 -6.52
CA LYS A 16 11.39 -20.09 -5.20
C LYS A 16 11.57 -19.02 -4.13
N PHE A 17 10.58 -18.14 -4.03
CA PHE A 17 10.63 -16.94 -3.21
C PHE A 17 10.06 -17.24 -1.83
N CYS A 18 10.76 -16.79 -0.79
CA CYS A 18 10.29 -16.83 0.60
C CYS A 18 10.18 -15.44 1.22
N ILE A 19 9.17 -15.28 2.05
CA ILE A 19 9.01 -14.13 2.94
C ILE A 19 8.45 -14.58 4.29
N ASP A 20 8.99 -14.00 5.35
CA ASP A 20 8.57 -14.20 6.75
C ASP A 20 8.23 -12.84 7.35
N LEU A 21 6.95 -12.58 7.57
CA LEU A 21 6.39 -11.34 8.12
C LEU A 21 6.28 -11.47 9.64
N ASP A 22 6.72 -10.43 10.35
CA ASP A 22 6.75 -10.45 11.81
C ASP A 22 5.32 -10.54 12.37
N ALA A 23 5.04 -11.58 13.14
CA ALA A 23 3.72 -11.83 13.72
C ALA A 23 3.25 -10.72 14.68
N SER A 24 4.16 -9.95 15.27
CA SER A 24 3.81 -8.81 16.13
C SER A 24 3.38 -7.57 15.33
N GLN A 25 3.62 -7.54 14.02
CA GLN A 25 3.41 -6.37 13.17
C GLN A 25 2.17 -6.54 12.29
N MET A 26 1.27 -5.57 12.39
CA MET A 26 0.08 -5.48 11.54
C MET A 26 0.27 -4.53 10.34
N ASN A 27 1.43 -3.87 10.25
CA ASN A 27 1.83 -3.05 9.12
C ASN A 27 3.17 -3.59 8.62
N THR A 28 3.22 -3.95 7.34
CA THR A 28 4.46 -4.36 6.68
C THR A 28 4.70 -3.46 5.49
N VAL A 29 5.90 -2.91 5.36
CA VAL A 29 6.36 -2.25 4.14
C VAL A 29 7.31 -3.16 3.37
N LEU A 30 7.02 -3.35 2.10
CA LEU A 30 7.88 -4.00 1.12
C LEU A 30 8.73 -2.92 0.43
N LEU A 31 10.05 -3.02 0.56
CA LEU A 31 11.02 -2.15 -0.10
C LEU A 31 11.91 -2.95 -1.03
N GLY A 32 12.50 -2.28 -2.01
CA GLY A 32 13.47 -2.87 -2.92
C GLY A 32 13.47 -2.13 -4.25
N GLN A 33 14.47 -2.35 -5.09
CA GLN A 33 14.55 -1.70 -6.41
C GLN A 33 13.37 -2.10 -7.32
N ASN A 34 13.21 -1.40 -8.43
CA ASN A 34 12.20 -1.76 -9.44
C ASN A 34 12.45 -3.19 -9.96
N ALA A 35 11.39 -3.87 -10.35
CA ALA A 35 11.43 -5.26 -10.86
C ALA A 35 11.96 -6.33 -9.88
N THR A 36 12.04 -6.03 -8.58
CA THR A 36 12.39 -7.01 -7.52
C THR A 36 11.23 -7.94 -7.13
N GLY A 37 10.02 -7.71 -7.65
CA GLY A 37 8.86 -8.61 -7.47
C GLY A 37 7.82 -8.17 -6.44
N LYS A 38 7.93 -6.97 -5.86
CA LYS A 38 6.98 -6.44 -4.86
C LYS A 38 5.51 -6.43 -5.32
N SER A 39 5.22 -5.78 -6.46
CA SER A 39 3.87 -5.81 -7.06
C SER A 39 3.44 -7.22 -7.49
N ASN A 40 4.39 -8.06 -7.93
CA ASN A 40 4.08 -9.46 -8.27
C ASN A 40 3.75 -10.28 -7.02
N PHE A 41 4.31 -9.95 -5.86
CA PHE A 41 3.99 -10.59 -4.60
C PHE A 41 2.58 -10.19 -4.14
N ILE A 42 2.23 -8.90 -4.23
CA ILE A 42 0.85 -8.44 -4.01
C ILE A 42 -0.13 -9.19 -4.92
N GLU A 43 0.15 -9.29 -6.23
CA GLU A 43 -0.70 -10.04 -7.15
C GLU A 43 -0.79 -11.53 -6.80
N ALA A 44 0.31 -12.15 -6.35
CA ALA A 44 0.31 -13.53 -5.92
C ALA A 44 -0.62 -13.73 -4.70
N LEU A 45 -0.54 -12.85 -3.70
CA LEU A 45 -1.44 -12.89 -2.54
C LEU A 45 -2.89 -12.75 -2.95
N VAL A 46 -3.21 -11.79 -3.82
CA VAL A 46 -4.57 -11.62 -4.34
C VAL A 46 -5.04 -12.90 -5.04
N LYS A 47 -4.21 -13.51 -5.90
CA LYS A 47 -4.55 -14.76 -6.59
C LYS A 47 -4.76 -15.92 -5.62
N ILE A 48 -3.91 -16.07 -4.61
CA ILE A 48 -4.07 -17.10 -3.57
C ILE A 48 -5.45 -16.98 -2.94
N PHE A 49 -5.81 -15.82 -2.38
CA PHE A 49 -7.12 -15.63 -1.76
C PHE A 49 -8.28 -15.67 -2.75
N LYS A 50 -8.08 -15.23 -4.00
CA LYS A 50 -9.07 -15.36 -5.08
C LYS A 50 -9.47 -16.82 -5.29
N TYR A 51 -8.50 -17.70 -5.50
CA TYR A 51 -8.78 -19.10 -5.83
C TYR A 51 -9.24 -19.91 -4.62
N LEU A 52 -8.78 -19.55 -3.42
CA LEU A 52 -9.32 -20.07 -2.18
C LEU A 52 -10.80 -19.69 -2.02
N ASP A 53 -11.17 -18.41 -2.23
CA ASP A 53 -12.55 -17.96 -2.08
C ASP A 53 -13.49 -18.50 -3.19
N LEU A 54 -13.01 -18.66 -4.42
CA LEU A 54 -13.80 -19.27 -5.51
C LEU A 54 -14.00 -20.79 -5.36
N SER A 55 -13.24 -21.43 -4.47
CA SER A 55 -13.42 -22.84 -4.17
C SER A 55 -14.70 -23.06 -3.33
N SER A 56 -15.39 -24.17 -3.54
CA SER A 56 -16.67 -24.53 -2.91
C SER A 56 -16.65 -25.96 -2.38
N GLU A 57 -17.58 -26.40 -1.55
CA GLU A 57 -17.61 -27.77 -1.02
C GLU A 57 -17.37 -28.89 -2.05
N SER A 58 -17.81 -28.69 -3.30
CA SER A 58 -17.73 -29.66 -4.40
C SER A 58 -16.65 -29.39 -5.45
N SER A 59 -16.10 -28.18 -5.55
CA SER A 59 -15.15 -27.81 -6.61
C SER A 59 -14.00 -26.97 -6.07
N ARG A 60 -12.77 -27.33 -6.46
CA ARG A 60 -11.55 -26.59 -6.10
C ARG A 60 -11.06 -25.79 -7.29
N LYS A 61 -10.60 -24.57 -7.03
CA LYS A 61 -9.94 -23.71 -7.98
C LYS A 61 -8.51 -23.46 -7.50
N TYR A 62 -7.60 -23.25 -8.45
CA TYR A 62 -6.17 -23.14 -8.16
C TYR A 62 -5.53 -22.02 -8.98
N PRO A 63 -4.53 -21.33 -8.45
CA PRO A 63 -3.68 -20.44 -9.24
C PRO A 63 -2.75 -21.22 -10.18
N GLU A 64 -2.17 -20.51 -11.14
CA GLU A 64 -1.19 -21.02 -12.10
C GLU A 64 0.20 -21.29 -11.51
N PHE A 65 0.38 -21.11 -10.20
CA PHE A 65 1.64 -21.28 -9.49
C PHE A 65 1.44 -22.05 -8.18
N LYS A 66 2.50 -22.72 -7.74
CA LYS A 66 2.54 -23.43 -6.46
C LYS A 66 2.95 -22.49 -5.34
N TYR A 67 2.36 -22.69 -4.17
CA TYR A 67 2.64 -21.87 -3.00
C TYR A 67 2.46 -22.64 -1.70
N TRP A 68 3.03 -22.10 -0.64
CA TRP A 68 2.71 -22.44 0.74
C TRP A 68 2.47 -21.13 1.48
N ILE A 69 1.44 -21.05 2.32
CA ILE A 69 1.13 -19.84 3.09
C ILE A 69 0.67 -20.21 4.50
N LYS A 70 1.15 -19.44 5.48
CA LYS A 70 0.65 -19.42 6.85
C LYS A 70 0.09 -18.05 7.17
N TYR A 71 -1.10 -18.02 7.74
CA TYR A 71 -1.76 -16.79 8.17
C TYR A 71 -2.63 -17.03 9.40
N ASN A 72 -2.78 -15.99 10.22
CA ASN A 72 -3.73 -15.94 11.32
C ASN A 72 -5.04 -15.32 10.85
N CYS A 73 -6.18 -15.95 11.10
CA CYS A 73 -7.51 -15.39 10.83
C CYS A 73 -8.50 -15.86 11.90
N TYR A 74 -9.29 -14.92 12.44
CA TYR A 74 -10.20 -15.15 13.58
C TYR A 74 -9.52 -15.95 14.71
N GLU A 75 -8.32 -15.50 15.11
CA GLU A 75 -7.47 -16.08 16.15
C GLU A 75 -6.98 -17.51 15.87
N LYS A 76 -7.18 -18.04 14.67
CA LYS A 76 -6.68 -19.36 14.26
C LYS A 76 -5.50 -19.21 13.32
N ASN A 77 -4.45 -20.01 13.52
CA ASN A 77 -3.35 -20.09 12.55
C ASN A 77 -3.68 -21.17 11.52
N ILE A 78 -3.80 -20.76 10.27
CA ILE A 78 -4.12 -21.62 9.13
C ILE A 78 -2.89 -21.74 8.24
N ILE A 79 -2.60 -22.97 7.83
CA ILE A 79 -1.55 -23.30 6.86
C ILE A 79 -2.22 -23.91 5.63
N ILE A 80 -1.85 -23.41 4.46
CA ILE A 80 -2.28 -23.95 3.17
C ILE A 80 -1.03 -24.27 2.36
N ASP A 81 -0.83 -25.56 2.07
CA ASP A 81 0.22 -26.05 1.17
C ASP A 81 -0.42 -26.48 -0.16
N TYR A 82 0.00 -25.83 -1.26
CA TYR A 82 -0.36 -26.18 -2.64
C TYR A 82 0.90 -26.50 -3.47
N THR A 83 1.95 -27.02 -2.86
CA THR A 83 3.20 -27.42 -3.54
C THR A 83 3.07 -28.75 -4.29
N THR A 84 2.08 -29.58 -3.90
CA THR A 84 1.82 -30.92 -4.45
C THR A 84 0.74 -30.95 -5.53
N ASN A 85 0.25 -29.79 -6.01
CA ASN A 85 -0.92 -29.65 -6.90
C ASN A 85 -2.26 -30.10 -6.26
N SER A 86 -2.32 -30.20 -4.94
CA SER A 86 -3.55 -30.39 -4.17
C SER A 86 -3.45 -29.59 -2.88
N TYR A 87 -4.58 -29.10 -2.37
CA TYR A 87 -4.56 -28.37 -1.10
C TYR A 87 -4.32 -29.33 0.07
N ILE A 88 -3.31 -29.05 0.87
CA ILE A 88 -3.15 -29.61 2.21
C ILE A 88 -3.42 -28.45 3.17
N ILE A 89 -4.37 -28.66 4.09
CA ILE A 89 -4.87 -27.62 4.98
C ILE A 89 -4.66 -28.07 6.42
N GLU A 90 -4.01 -27.23 7.21
CA GLU A 90 -3.76 -27.46 8.62
C GLU A 90 -4.23 -26.25 9.43
N ILE A 91 -4.79 -26.52 10.61
CA ILE A 91 -5.18 -25.49 11.57
C ILE A 91 -4.45 -25.83 12.87
N GLU A 92 -3.57 -24.93 13.32
CA GLU A 92 -2.79 -25.18 14.54
C GLU A 92 -3.71 -25.33 15.75
N GLY A 93 -3.38 -26.30 16.63
CA GLY A 93 -4.18 -26.62 17.81
C GLY A 93 -5.36 -27.57 17.54
N ARG A 94 -5.53 -28.07 16.31
CA ARG A 94 -6.54 -29.09 15.97
C ARG A 94 -5.87 -30.45 15.70
N ASP A 95 -6.36 -31.51 16.34
CA ASP A 95 -5.81 -32.87 16.18
C ASP A 95 -6.00 -33.44 14.77
N LYS A 96 -7.05 -33.02 14.07
CA LYS A 96 -7.38 -33.46 12.71
C LYS A 96 -7.58 -32.25 11.80
N ALA A 97 -6.96 -32.30 10.62
CA ALA A 97 -7.18 -31.33 9.57
C ALA A 97 -8.68 -31.21 9.21
N PRO A 98 -9.17 -30.00 8.90
CA PRO A 98 -10.54 -29.81 8.45
C PRO A 98 -10.77 -30.56 7.14
N SER A 99 -11.96 -31.14 6.97
CA SER A 99 -12.34 -31.67 5.66
C SER A 99 -12.51 -30.52 4.66
N PHE A 100 -12.33 -30.76 3.36
CA PHE A 100 -12.60 -29.74 2.36
C PHE A 100 -14.06 -29.27 2.35
N LYS A 101 -15.00 -30.15 2.70
CA LYS A 101 -16.40 -29.78 2.82
C LYS A 101 -16.60 -28.75 3.93
N GLU A 102 -15.96 -28.97 5.07
CA GLU A 102 -15.98 -28.03 6.19
C GLU A 102 -15.25 -26.72 5.87
N PHE A 103 -14.03 -26.79 5.35
CA PHE A 103 -13.19 -25.60 5.15
C PHE A 103 -13.78 -24.62 4.12
N PHE A 104 -14.37 -25.15 3.04
CA PHE A 104 -14.92 -24.35 1.95
C PHE A 104 -16.45 -24.19 2.00
N SER A 105 -17.11 -24.60 3.09
CA SER A 105 -18.51 -24.24 3.33
C SER A 105 -18.66 -22.75 3.60
N SER A 106 -19.90 -22.25 3.57
CA SER A 106 -20.20 -20.86 3.94
C SER A 106 -19.72 -20.52 5.36
N GLU A 107 -19.88 -21.45 6.31
CA GLU A 107 -19.42 -21.31 7.70
C GLU A 107 -17.90 -21.40 7.81
N GLY A 108 -17.26 -22.35 7.11
CA GLY A 108 -15.80 -22.45 7.05
C GLY A 108 -15.16 -21.18 6.51
N LYS A 109 -15.75 -20.58 5.47
CA LYS A 109 -15.32 -19.29 4.91
C LYS A 109 -15.46 -18.13 5.89
N LYS A 110 -16.39 -18.18 6.85
CA LYS A 110 -16.52 -17.16 7.90
C LYS A 110 -15.50 -17.34 9.04
N LEU A 111 -14.87 -18.52 9.13
CA LEU A 111 -13.95 -18.87 10.21
C LEU A 111 -12.47 -18.88 9.82
N TYR A 112 -12.16 -19.13 8.54
CA TYR A 112 -10.79 -19.39 8.07
C TYR A 112 -10.29 -18.45 6.98
N PHE A 113 -11.13 -17.53 6.50
CA PHE A 113 -10.79 -16.63 5.39
C PHE A 113 -11.01 -15.20 5.85
N PRO A 114 -10.21 -14.24 5.36
CA PRO A 114 -10.49 -12.83 5.62
C PRO A 114 -11.92 -12.48 5.20
N LYS A 115 -12.56 -11.56 5.92
CA LYS A 115 -13.84 -10.98 5.45
C LYS A 115 -13.58 -10.18 4.19
N TYR A 116 -12.49 -9.43 4.16
CA TYR A 116 -12.11 -8.62 3.01
C TYR A 116 -10.63 -8.74 2.63
N VAL A 117 -10.37 -8.76 1.33
CA VAL A 117 -9.06 -8.55 0.72
C VAL A 117 -9.16 -7.31 -0.16
N PHE A 118 -8.64 -6.20 0.35
CA PHE A 118 -8.59 -4.92 -0.34
C PHE A 118 -7.29 -4.79 -1.11
N THR A 119 -7.37 -4.27 -2.32
CA THR A 119 -6.18 -3.98 -3.11
C THR A 119 -6.29 -2.64 -3.81
N TYR A 120 -5.28 -1.80 -3.61
CA TYR A 120 -5.13 -0.52 -4.29
C TYR A 120 -3.83 -0.52 -5.08
N TYR A 121 -3.88 -0.04 -6.32
CA TYR A 121 -2.71 0.14 -7.18
C TYR A 121 -2.80 1.51 -7.84
N SER A 122 -1.74 2.31 -7.71
CA SER A 122 -1.68 3.65 -8.32
C SER A 122 -1.10 3.66 -9.74
N GLY A 123 -0.56 2.53 -10.21
CA GLY A 123 0.03 2.46 -11.54
C GLY A 123 -1.00 2.41 -12.68
N ILE A 124 -0.49 2.56 -13.91
CA ILE A 124 -1.30 2.71 -15.13
C ILE A 124 -1.87 1.36 -15.63
N SER A 125 -1.33 0.24 -15.16
CA SER A 125 -1.71 -1.09 -15.65
C SER A 125 -3.01 -1.59 -15.03
N ASN A 126 -3.94 -2.07 -15.86
CA ASN A 126 -5.18 -2.74 -15.40
C ASN A 126 -4.97 -4.21 -14.99
N ARG A 127 -3.74 -4.70 -15.05
CA ARG A 127 -3.40 -6.11 -14.82
C ARG A 127 -3.90 -6.64 -13.48
N LEU A 128 -3.85 -5.82 -12.42
CA LEU A 128 -4.31 -6.24 -11.09
C LEU A 128 -5.84 -6.18 -10.99
N ASP A 129 -6.50 -5.23 -11.66
CA ASP A 129 -7.98 -5.12 -11.72
C ASP A 129 -8.62 -6.38 -12.33
N GLU A 130 -8.04 -6.92 -13.40
CA GLU A 130 -8.52 -8.13 -14.09
C GLU A 130 -8.64 -9.34 -13.17
N VAL A 131 -7.80 -9.43 -12.13
CA VAL A 131 -7.83 -10.53 -11.17
C VAL A 131 -9.17 -10.57 -10.42
N PHE A 132 -9.82 -9.41 -10.23
CA PHE A 132 -11.07 -9.25 -9.47
C PHE A 132 -12.34 -9.42 -10.30
N TRP A 133 -12.26 -9.45 -11.64
CA TRP A 133 -13.42 -9.47 -12.52
C TRP A 133 -14.38 -10.64 -12.25
N GLU A 134 -13.86 -11.81 -11.90
CA GLU A 134 -14.71 -12.98 -11.59
C GLU A 134 -15.55 -12.76 -10.32
N HIS A 135 -14.96 -12.20 -9.27
CA HIS A 135 -15.68 -11.84 -8.04
C HIS A 135 -16.70 -10.72 -8.31
N GLN A 136 -16.30 -9.71 -9.09
CA GLN A 136 -17.18 -8.61 -9.45
C GLN A 136 -18.36 -9.07 -10.31
N ASN A 137 -18.15 -10.01 -11.24
CA ASN A 137 -19.21 -10.61 -12.05
C ASN A 137 -20.16 -11.47 -11.22
N ASN A 138 -19.63 -12.25 -10.27
CA ASN A 138 -20.46 -13.05 -9.36
C ASN A 138 -21.33 -12.16 -8.45
N PHE A 139 -20.75 -11.08 -7.94
CA PHE A 139 -21.47 -10.05 -7.19
C PHE A 139 -22.58 -9.41 -8.04
N TYR A 140 -22.23 -8.90 -9.22
CA TYR A 140 -23.16 -8.28 -10.17
C TYR A 140 -24.36 -9.18 -10.49
N LYS A 141 -24.12 -10.45 -10.83
CA LYS A 141 -25.19 -11.41 -11.20
C LYS A 141 -26.19 -11.68 -10.08
N LYS A 142 -25.84 -11.40 -8.83
CA LYS A 142 -26.71 -11.59 -7.67
C LYS A 142 -27.49 -10.33 -7.32
N ILE A 143 -26.83 -9.16 -7.26
CA ILE A 143 -27.47 -7.90 -6.84
C ILE A 143 -28.54 -7.37 -7.80
N ILE A 144 -28.51 -7.77 -9.07
CA ILE A 144 -29.49 -7.35 -10.09
C ILE A 144 -30.79 -8.15 -10.07
N ARG A 145 -30.88 -9.22 -9.27
CA ARG A 145 -32.07 -10.07 -9.25
C ARG A 145 -33.13 -9.48 -8.33
N ALA A 146 -34.40 -9.62 -8.71
CA ALA A 146 -35.53 -9.17 -7.89
C ALA A 146 -35.64 -9.88 -6.53
N ASP A 147 -35.16 -11.12 -6.42
CA ASP A 147 -35.17 -11.94 -5.20
C ASP A 147 -33.90 -11.79 -4.34
N PHE A 148 -33.09 -10.77 -4.62
CA PHE A 148 -31.85 -10.53 -3.89
C PHE A 148 -32.12 -10.29 -2.40
N ASN A 149 -31.60 -11.17 -1.53
CA ASN A 149 -31.62 -10.95 -0.09
C ASN A 149 -30.48 -10.01 0.31
N ILE A 150 -30.83 -8.86 0.86
CA ILE A 150 -29.86 -7.84 1.27
C ILE A 150 -28.96 -8.30 2.42
N GLU A 151 -29.40 -9.25 3.25
CA GLU A 151 -28.59 -9.83 4.32
C GLU A 151 -27.37 -10.59 3.78
N GLU A 152 -27.42 -11.05 2.52
CA GLU A 152 -26.26 -11.69 1.88
C GLU A 152 -25.18 -10.68 1.49
N LEU A 153 -25.49 -9.38 1.42
CA LEU A 153 -24.62 -8.33 0.88
C LEU A 153 -23.25 -8.27 1.57
N ASP A 154 -23.19 -8.61 2.85
CA ASP A 154 -21.94 -8.66 3.62
C ASP A 154 -21.01 -9.81 3.21
N ASP A 155 -21.58 -10.93 2.76
CA ASP A 155 -20.84 -12.14 2.38
C ASP A 155 -20.48 -12.20 0.88
N LEU A 156 -21.01 -11.30 0.06
CA LEU A 156 -20.98 -11.44 -1.41
C LEU A 156 -19.68 -11.01 -2.09
N ARG A 157 -18.92 -10.07 -1.52
CA ARG A 157 -17.69 -9.54 -2.14
C ARG A 157 -16.56 -9.42 -1.13
N LYS A 158 -15.84 -10.53 -0.95
CA LYS A 158 -14.61 -10.57 -0.15
C LYS A 158 -13.44 -9.88 -0.83
N LEU A 159 -13.28 -10.06 -2.14
CA LEU A 159 -12.18 -9.47 -2.90
C LEU A 159 -12.61 -8.14 -3.54
N PHE A 160 -11.90 -7.08 -3.20
CA PHE A 160 -12.24 -5.71 -3.58
C PHE A 160 -11.05 -4.96 -4.17
N TYR A 161 -11.18 -4.55 -5.44
CA TYR A 161 -10.19 -3.69 -6.10
C TYR A 161 -10.63 -2.23 -6.00
N VAL A 162 -9.74 -1.40 -5.46
CA VAL A 162 -10.02 0.00 -5.20
C VAL A 162 -9.80 0.84 -6.45
N LYS A 163 -10.81 1.62 -6.85
CA LYS A 163 -10.79 2.53 -7.99
C LYS A 163 -11.00 3.98 -7.55
N PRO A 164 -10.55 4.97 -8.35
CA PRO A 164 -10.74 6.39 -8.02
C PRO A 164 -12.21 6.80 -7.76
N ILE A 165 -13.18 6.13 -8.40
CA ILE A 165 -14.62 6.37 -8.16
C ILE A 165 -15.05 6.10 -6.71
N HIS A 166 -14.33 5.27 -5.97
CA HIS A 166 -14.67 4.96 -4.58
C HIS A 166 -14.40 6.14 -3.64
N SER A 167 -13.55 7.08 -4.04
CA SER A 167 -13.28 8.31 -3.28
C SER A 167 -14.56 9.12 -3.01
N PHE A 168 -15.44 9.21 -4.00
CA PHE A 168 -16.73 9.89 -3.90
C PHE A 168 -17.68 9.12 -2.98
N PHE A 169 -17.69 7.79 -3.07
CA PHE A 169 -18.56 6.95 -2.23
C PHE A 169 -18.18 7.08 -0.77
N VAL A 170 -16.88 7.08 -0.50
CA VAL A 170 -16.31 7.34 0.82
C VAL A 170 -16.74 8.70 1.35
N LEU A 171 -16.58 9.75 0.55
CA LEU A 171 -16.97 11.09 0.96
C LEU A 171 -18.46 11.19 1.29
N LEU A 172 -19.31 10.61 0.43
CA LEU A 172 -20.76 10.60 0.64
C LEU A 172 -21.13 9.83 1.90
N ALA A 173 -20.55 8.66 2.13
CA ALA A 173 -20.79 7.87 3.33
C ALA A 173 -20.47 8.68 4.60
N PHE A 174 -19.32 9.38 4.64
CA PHE A 174 -18.97 10.25 5.77
C PHE A 174 -20.01 11.32 6.07
N PHE A 175 -20.59 11.96 5.05
CA PHE A 175 -21.58 13.02 5.24
C PHE A 175 -23.01 12.52 5.46
N SER A 176 -23.29 11.26 5.10
CA SER A 176 -24.61 10.65 5.16
C SER A 176 -24.99 10.19 6.57
N LEU A 177 -24.01 9.90 7.42
CA LEU A 177 -24.28 9.50 8.80
C LEU A 177 -24.68 10.69 9.68
N SER A 178 -25.66 10.46 10.56
CA SER A 178 -26.11 11.45 11.55
C SER A 178 -24.97 11.80 12.52
N LYS A 179 -24.23 10.78 12.98
CA LYS A 179 -23.00 10.89 13.77
C LYS A 179 -21.80 10.39 12.96
N ILE A 180 -20.86 11.29 12.69
CA ILE A 180 -19.53 10.93 12.17
C ILE A 180 -18.57 10.84 13.35
N GLU A 181 -17.63 9.91 13.30
CA GLU A 181 -16.59 9.84 14.31
C GLU A 181 -15.72 11.09 14.32
N THR A 182 -15.31 11.50 15.52
CA THR A 182 -14.47 12.68 15.72
C THR A 182 -13.18 12.60 14.90
N LYS A 183 -12.54 11.41 14.85
CA LYS A 183 -11.30 11.20 14.09
C LYS A 183 -11.51 11.33 12.58
N SER A 184 -12.56 10.73 12.03
CA SER A 184 -12.89 10.89 10.60
C SER A 184 -13.21 12.34 10.25
N LYS A 185 -13.94 13.04 11.13
CA LYS A 185 -14.20 14.48 10.97
C LYS A 185 -12.91 15.31 11.01
N GLN A 186 -12.02 15.01 11.96
CA GLN A 186 -10.71 15.66 12.05
C GLN A 186 -9.84 15.36 10.84
N PHE A 187 -9.88 14.15 10.28
CA PHE A 187 -9.17 13.82 9.04
C PHE A 187 -9.68 14.66 7.86
N LEU A 188 -11.00 14.68 7.62
CA LEU A 188 -11.59 15.51 6.56
C LEU A 188 -11.22 16.99 6.74
N PHE A 189 -11.31 17.50 7.97
CA PHE A 189 -11.06 18.90 8.26
C PHE A 189 -9.57 19.27 8.23
N ASN A 190 -8.72 18.60 9.02
CA ASN A 190 -7.32 18.97 9.21
C ASN A 190 -6.42 18.56 8.05
N VAL A 191 -6.66 17.39 7.45
CA VAL A 191 -5.81 16.85 6.40
C VAL A 191 -6.31 17.30 5.02
N LEU A 192 -7.59 17.09 4.73
CA LEU A 192 -8.17 17.41 3.42
C LEU A 192 -8.72 18.84 3.32
N GLY A 193 -8.87 19.57 4.44
CA GLY A 193 -9.42 20.92 4.43
C GLY A 193 -10.93 20.99 4.14
N ILE A 194 -11.65 19.87 4.19
CA ILE A 194 -13.07 19.76 3.90
C ILE A 194 -13.88 20.07 5.18
N GLU A 195 -14.68 21.12 5.13
CA GLU A 195 -15.51 21.57 6.26
C GLU A 195 -16.90 20.95 6.25
N ASP A 196 -17.56 20.99 5.08
CA ASP A 196 -18.92 20.49 4.94
C ASP A 196 -19.27 20.10 3.51
N LEU A 197 -20.41 19.43 3.36
CA LEU A 197 -21.00 19.09 2.07
C LEU A 197 -21.98 20.19 1.61
N GLU A 198 -21.80 20.66 0.37
CA GLU A 198 -22.68 21.67 -0.24
C GLU A 198 -23.83 21.02 -1.00
N SER A 199 -23.54 20.10 -1.93
CA SER A 199 -24.56 19.40 -2.72
C SER A 199 -24.02 18.17 -3.43
N VAL A 200 -24.91 17.32 -3.95
CA VAL A 200 -24.56 16.11 -4.69
C VAL A 200 -25.44 16.00 -5.92
N LEU A 201 -24.86 15.81 -7.09
CA LEU A 201 -25.60 15.44 -8.31
C LEU A 201 -25.19 14.01 -8.72
N PHE A 202 -26.15 13.11 -8.71
CA PHE A 202 -25.99 11.78 -9.30
C PHE A 202 -26.43 11.83 -10.77
N VAL A 203 -25.55 11.38 -11.64
CA VAL A 203 -25.81 11.19 -13.07
C VAL A 203 -25.95 9.69 -13.30
N ILE A 204 -27.19 9.26 -13.49
CA ILE A 204 -27.53 7.88 -13.79
C ILE A 204 -27.67 7.76 -15.31
N LYS A 205 -27.18 6.70 -15.92
CA LYS A 205 -27.36 6.40 -17.35
C LYS A 205 -28.13 5.11 -17.53
N LYS A 206 -28.74 4.96 -18.72
CA LYS A 206 -29.27 3.67 -19.16
C LYS A 206 -28.12 2.67 -19.31
N ALA A 207 -28.17 1.58 -18.53
CA ALA A 207 -27.17 0.53 -18.58
C ALA A 207 -27.26 -0.29 -19.89
N PHE A 208 -26.14 -0.90 -20.30
CA PHE A 208 -26.06 -1.69 -21.54
C PHE A 208 -27.06 -2.87 -21.61
N TRP A 209 -27.43 -3.44 -20.45
CA TRP A 209 -28.33 -4.59 -20.36
C TRP A 209 -29.82 -4.19 -20.42
N ALA A 210 -30.14 -2.91 -20.24
CA ALA A 210 -31.50 -2.42 -20.15
C ALA A 210 -32.16 -2.41 -21.54
N LYS A 211 -33.18 -3.26 -21.72
CA LYS A 211 -33.88 -3.42 -23.02
C LYS A 211 -35.04 -2.46 -23.19
N LYS A 212 -35.72 -2.08 -22.11
CA LYS A 212 -36.93 -1.26 -22.13
C LYS A 212 -36.59 0.20 -21.88
N ASP A 213 -37.18 1.08 -22.67
CA ASP A 213 -36.94 2.52 -22.59
C ASP A 213 -37.95 3.27 -21.71
N ASP A 214 -39.16 2.74 -21.55
CA ASP A 214 -40.29 3.46 -20.95
C ASP A 214 -40.50 3.18 -19.45
N GLU A 215 -39.67 2.34 -18.83
CA GLU A 215 -39.77 2.04 -17.41
C GLU A 215 -38.91 2.98 -16.56
N LYS A 216 -39.43 3.38 -15.39
CA LYS A 216 -38.66 4.15 -14.39
C LYS A 216 -37.37 3.38 -14.06
N PHE A 217 -36.22 4.05 -14.21
CA PHE A 217 -34.88 3.44 -14.07
C PHE A 217 -34.57 2.31 -15.07
N TRP A 218 -35.20 2.30 -16.25
CA TRP A 218 -34.93 1.37 -17.35
C TRP A 218 -35.00 -0.13 -16.96
N GLY A 219 -35.90 -0.47 -16.03
CA GLY A 219 -36.13 -1.86 -15.61
C GLY A 219 -35.14 -2.38 -14.57
N ALA A 220 -34.44 -1.52 -13.82
CA ALA A 220 -33.63 -1.93 -12.67
C ALA A 220 -34.47 -2.67 -11.62
N GLU A 221 -33.88 -3.73 -11.05
CA GLU A 221 -34.45 -4.57 -10.00
C GLU A 221 -33.51 -4.67 -8.79
N GLY A 222 -33.98 -5.32 -7.71
CA GLY A 222 -33.21 -5.56 -6.50
C GLY A 222 -32.69 -4.28 -5.82
N LEU A 223 -31.48 -4.37 -5.27
CA LEU A 223 -30.83 -3.32 -4.48
C LEU A 223 -30.75 -1.97 -5.20
N VAL A 224 -30.47 -2.01 -6.50
CA VAL A 224 -30.29 -0.80 -7.33
C VAL A 224 -31.62 -0.05 -7.46
N LYS A 225 -32.73 -0.75 -7.68
CA LYS A 225 -34.05 -0.14 -7.80
C LYS A 225 -34.45 0.57 -6.51
N GLU A 226 -34.24 -0.06 -5.37
CA GLU A 226 -34.59 0.48 -4.06
C GLU A 226 -33.77 1.74 -3.73
N PHE A 227 -32.47 1.69 -3.99
CA PHE A 227 -31.57 2.83 -3.85
C PHE A 227 -32.01 3.99 -4.75
N LEU A 228 -32.22 3.76 -6.04
CA LEU A 228 -32.61 4.80 -6.99
C LEU A 228 -34.02 5.35 -6.72
N SER A 229 -34.95 4.51 -6.28
CA SER A 229 -36.31 4.94 -5.91
C SER A 229 -36.27 5.86 -4.70
N THR A 230 -35.50 5.50 -3.67
CA THR A 230 -35.32 6.35 -2.50
C THR A 230 -34.61 7.65 -2.90
N LEU A 231 -33.53 7.57 -3.68
CA LEU A 231 -32.80 8.76 -4.12
C LEU A 231 -33.66 9.72 -4.95
N TRP A 232 -34.56 9.18 -5.79
CA TRP A 232 -35.53 9.95 -6.57
C TRP A 232 -36.44 10.79 -5.68
N ASP A 233 -36.98 10.21 -4.60
CA ASP A 233 -37.92 10.89 -3.70
C ASP A 233 -37.26 12.05 -2.91
N TYR A 234 -35.94 11.97 -2.71
CA TYR A 234 -35.17 13.01 -2.03
C TYR A 234 -34.56 14.04 -2.97
N SER A 235 -34.55 13.77 -4.28
CA SER A 235 -33.95 14.63 -5.29
C SER A 235 -34.81 15.86 -5.59
N LEU A 236 -34.15 17.01 -5.73
CA LEU A 236 -34.78 18.24 -6.18
C LEU A 236 -34.91 18.20 -7.70
N ALA A 237 -36.14 18.01 -8.18
CA ALA A 237 -36.51 17.97 -9.59
C ALA A 237 -35.67 16.96 -10.42
N PRO A 238 -36.00 15.66 -10.39
CA PRO A 238 -35.41 14.67 -11.29
C PRO A 238 -35.59 15.04 -12.77
N ILE A 239 -34.52 14.95 -13.57
CA ILE A 239 -34.52 15.32 -15.00
C ILE A 239 -34.04 14.15 -15.84
N TYR A 240 -34.83 13.76 -16.86
CA TYR A 240 -34.37 12.89 -17.94
C TYR A 240 -33.86 13.73 -19.11
N GLU A 241 -32.72 13.34 -19.69
CA GLU A 241 -32.10 14.00 -20.84
C GLU A 241 -31.43 12.96 -21.74
N ASP A 242 -31.64 13.08 -23.05
CA ASP A 242 -30.83 12.38 -24.04
C ASP A 242 -29.60 13.24 -24.37
N LYS A 243 -28.43 12.81 -23.89
CA LYS A 243 -27.20 13.58 -23.96
C LYS A 243 -26.20 12.94 -24.92
N SER A 244 -25.78 13.69 -25.94
CA SER A 244 -24.62 13.31 -26.76
C SER A 244 -23.34 13.45 -25.94
N VAL A 245 -22.56 12.38 -25.86
CA VAL A 245 -21.27 12.36 -25.15
C VAL A 245 -20.16 11.78 -26.02
N ASP A 246 -18.98 12.38 -25.92
CA ASP A 246 -17.77 11.88 -26.54
C ASP A 246 -17.27 10.65 -25.77
N ILE A 247 -17.31 9.47 -26.39
CA ILE A 247 -16.66 8.26 -25.86
C ILE A 247 -15.14 8.38 -26.04
N ASP A 248 -14.74 8.87 -27.21
CA ASP A 248 -13.35 9.17 -27.56
C ASP A 248 -13.33 10.39 -28.50
N PHE A 249 -12.14 10.85 -28.89
CA PHE A 249 -11.96 12.03 -29.74
C PHE A 249 -12.60 11.94 -31.15
N ARG A 250 -13.13 10.77 -31.54
CA ARG A 250 -13.75 10.49 -32.85
C ARG A 250 -15.20 10.03 -32.75
N ARG A 251 -15.65 9.57 -31.58
CA ARG A 251 -16.93 8.88 -31.41
C ARG A 251 -17.80 9.57 -30.39
N GLN A 252 -19.00 9.92 -30.84
CA GLN A 252 -20.09 10.38 -29.98
C GLN A 252 -21.16 9.31 -29.90
N GLU A 253 -21.74 9.17 -28.70
CA GLU A 253 -22.90 8.34 -28.45
C GLU A 253 -23.94 9.13 -27.68
N THR A 254 -25.21 9.00 -28.09
CA THR A 254 -26.33 9.55 -27.33
C THR A 254 -26.66 8.63 -26.17
N GLN A 255 -26.46 9.11 -24.96
CA GLN A 255 -26.79 8.39 -23.74
C GLN A 255 -28.04 8.97 -23.09
N LYS A 256 -29.01 8.10 -22.76
CA LYS A 256 -30.16 8.47 -21.92
C LYS A 256 -29.69 8.61 -20.48
N ARG A 257 -29.85 9.80 -19.91
CA ARG A 257 -29.37 10.14 -18.57
C ARG A 257 -30.52 10.61 -17.69
N LEU A 258 -30.41 10.29 -16.40
CA LEU A 258 -31.27 10.74 -15.32
C LEU A 258 -30.41 11.47 -14.30
N TYR A 259 -30.77 12.72 -14.02
CA TYR A 259 -30.11 13.58 -13.06
C TYR A 259 -30.90 13.63 -11.75
N LEU A 260 -30.24 13.30 -10.66
CA LEU A 260 -30.82 13.26 -9.31
C LEU A 260 -29.99 14.17 -8.39
N PHE A 261 -30.57 15.31 -8.02
CA PHE A 261 -29.86 16.36 -7.27
C PHE A 261 -30.25 16.42 -5.80
N ILE A 262 -29.29 16.18 -4.90
CA ILE A 262 -29.42 16.38 -3.46
C ILE A 262 -28.85 17.74 -3.10
N LYS A 263 -29.75 18.65 -2.68
CA LYS A 263 -29.45 20.07 -2.52
C LYS A 263 -28.46 20.42 -1.40
N ASP A 264 -28.40 19.62 -0.34
CA ASP A 264 -27.62 19.92 0.85
C ASP A 264 -27.39 18.65 1.71
N LYS A 265 -26.49 18.76 2.69
CA LYS A 265 -26.17 17.69 3.65
C LYS A 265 -27.38 17.21 4.45
N LYS A 266 -28.31 18.09 4.81
CA LYS A 266 -29.49 17.70 5.59
C LYS A 266 -30.32 16.73 4.77
N ARG A 267 -30.58 17.05 3.50
CA ARG A 267 -31.33 16.20 2.58
C ARG A 267 -30.62 14.89 2.31
N LEU A 268 -29.29 14.88 2.22
CA LEU A 268 -28.49 13.64 2.11
C LEU A 268 -28.68 12.73 3.32
N LYS A 269 -28.67 13.29 4.54
CA LYS A 269 -28.91 12.51 5.77
C LYS A 269 -30.31 11.93 5.82
N GLU A 270 -31.33 12.73 5.49
CA GLU A 270 -32.72 12.25 5.43
C GLU A 270 -32.88 11.08 4.42
N PHE A 271 -32.25 11.21 3.25
CA PHE A 271 -32.18 10.15 2.25
C PHE A 271 -31.53 8.87 2.82
N ALA A 272 -30.36 8.99 3.43
CA ALA A 272 -29.62 7.86 3.96
C ALA A 272 -30.38 7.17 5.10
N GLU A 273 -30.94 7.94 6.04
CA GLU A 273 -31.78 7.43 7.13
C GLU A 273 -32.99 6.65 6.60
N LYS A 274 -33.68 7.19 5.58
CA LYS A 274 -34.80 6.48 4.96
C LYS A 274 -34.34 5.17 4.31
N TYR A 275 -33.22 5.20 3.60
CA TYR A 275 -32.67 4.03 2.93
C TYR A 275 -32.25 2.93 3.92
N PHE A 276 -31.57 3.29 5.02
CA PHE A 276 -31.23 2.36 6.09
C PHE A 276 -32.47 1.71 6.72
N ASN A 277 -33.49 2.53 7.05
CA ASN A 277 -34.73 2.05 7.66
C ASN A 277 -35.52 1.11 6.75
N LEU A 278 -35.56 1.36 5.44
CA LEU A 278 -36.25 0.48 4.48
C LEU A 278 -35.62 -0.91 4.41
N ASN A 279 -34.32 -1.01 4.69
CA ASN A 279 -33.54 -2.23 4.58
C ASN A 279 -33.29 -2.91 5.93
N ASN A 280 -33.91 -2.41 7.02
CA ASN A 280 -33.65 -2.87 8.40
C ASN A 280 -32.16 -2.83 8.81
N GLU A 281 -31.40 -1.91 8.20
CA GLU A 281 -29.96 -1.79 8.42
C GLU A 281 -29.64 -0.67 9.39
N LYS A 282 -28.60 -0.88 10.21
CA LYS A 282 -28.11 0.19 11.09
C LYS A 282 -27.35 1.22 10.26
N PRO A 283 -27.41 2.53 10.60
CA PRO A 283 -26.60 3.54 9.92
C PRO A 283 -25.12 3.17 9.95
N SER A 284 -24.59 2.83 8.77
CA SER A 284 -23.22 2.39 8.58
C SER A 284 -22.66 2.96 7.29
N ASN A 285 -21.39 3.36 7.33
CA ASN A 285 -20.68 3.81 6.13
C ASN A 285 -20.65 2.72 5.06
N THR A 286 -20.50 1.47 5.50
CA THR A 286 -20.34 0.30 4.63
C THR A 286 -21.58 0.00 3.81
N PHE A 287 -22.78 0.15 4.39
CA PHE A 287 -24.02 -0.16 3.69
C PHE A 287 -24.31 0.83 2.56
N LEU A 288 -24.21 2.14 2.82
CA LEU A 288 -24.41 3.14 1.78
C LEU A 288 -23.33 3.03 0.69
N PHE A 289 -22.09 2.76 1.08
CA PHE A 289 -21.00 2.50 0.15
C PHE A 289 -21.34 1.36 -0.81
N LYS A 290 -21.84 0.23 -0.30
CA LYS A 290 -22.24 -0.92 -1.11
C LYS A 290 -23.42 -0.63 -2.04
N ALA A 291 -24.37 0.21 -1.61
CA ALA A 291 -25.47 0.63 -2.47
C ALA A 291 -24.99 1.49 -3.65
N LEU A 292 -24.10 2.45 -3.39
CA LEU A 292 -23.45 3.25 -4.43
C LEU A 292 -22.65 2.39 -5.40
N GLU A 293 -21.87 1.46 -4.84
CA GLU A 293 -21.09 0.50 -5.60
C GLU A 293 -21.97 -0.40 -6.46
N SER A 294 -23.10 -0.89 -5.95
CA SER A 294 -24.03 -1.73 -6.71
C SER A 294 -24.56 -1.00 -7.95
N THR A 295 -24.87 0.28 -7.81
CA THR A 295 -25.36 1.12 -8.92
C THR A 295 -24.25 1.35 -9.97
N TYR A 296 -22.99 1.48 -9.53
CA TYR A 296 -21.82 1.58 -10.41
C TYR A 296 -21.53 0.26 -11.14
N ILE A 297 -21.49 -0.87 -10.43
CA ILE A 297 -21.24 -2.19 -11.00
C ILE A 297 -22.35 -2.58 -11.99
N SER A 298 -23.59 -2.13 -11.75
CA SER A 298 -24.70 -2.35 -12.68
C SER A 298 -24.69 -1.46 -13.93
N ASP A 299 -23.61 -0.72 -14.18
CA ASP A 299 -23.44 0.19 -15.31
C ASP A 299 -24.51 1.30 -15.37
N MET A 300 -25.09 1.66 -14.22
CA MET A 300 -26.09 2.73 -14.14
C MET A 300 -25.50 4.03 -13.62
N LEU A 301 -24.51 3.99 -12.73
CA LEU A 301 -23.87 5.21 -12.23
C LEU A 301 -22.78 5.70 -13.17
N GLU A 302 -23.05 6.81 -13.87
CA GLU A 302 -22.09 7.42 -14.79
C GLU A 302 -21.15 8.38 -14.06
N GLU A 303 -21.71 9.27 -13.22
CA GLU A 303 -20.94 10.29 -12.53
C GLU A 303 -21.62 10.71 -11.22
N VAL A 304 -20.82 11.03 -10.21
CA VAL A 304 -21.28 11.72 -9.01
C VAL A 304 -20.53 13.04 -8.87
N LYS A 305 -21.24 14.17 -8.99
CA LYS A 305 -20.66 15.49 -8.75
C LYS A 305 -20.95 15.92 -7.33
N VAL A 306 -19.97 15.70 -6.46
CA VAL A 306 -20.02 16.15 -5.06
C VAL A 306 -19.42 17.55 -4.99
N LYS A 307 -20.16 18.51 -4.42
CA LYS A 307 -19.62 19.84 -4.07
C LYS A 307 -19.41 19.90 -2.57
N VAL A 308 -18.22 20.34 -2.17
CA VAL A 308 -17.83 20.51 -0.77
C VAL A 308 -17.39 21.94 -0.50
N LYS A 309 -17.49 22.33 0.77
CA LYS A 309 -16.91 23.56 1.29
C LYS A 309 -15.53 23.26 1.83
N LYS A 310 -14.53 23.95 1.30
CA LYS A 310 -13.14 23.94 1.73
C LYS A 310 -12.75 25.19 2.48
N ARG A 311 -11.84 25.02 3.44
CA ARG A 311 -11.34 26.07 4.33
C ARG A 311 -10.65 27.22 3.56
N LYS A 312 -9.86 26.88 2.54
CA LYS A 312 -9.08 27.85 1.76
C LYS A 312 -9.72 28.20 0.41
N ASP A 313 -10.36 27.22 -0.22
CA ASP A 313 -10.80 27.33 -1.62
C ASP A 313 -12.30 27.62 -1.79
N GLY A 314 -13.04 27.78 -0.69
CA GLY A 314 -14.48 28.03 -0.75
C GLY A 314 -15.25 26.80 -1.25
N LYS A 315 -16.15 26.96 -2.22
CA LYS A 315 -16.97 25.86 -2.74
C LYS A 315 -16.27 25.22 -3.94
N VAL A 316 -15.89 23.95 -3.81
CA VAL A 316 -15.23 23.20 -4.88
C VAL A 316 -16.00 21.92 -5.19
N THR A 317 -15.96 21.53 -6.45
CA THR A 317 -16.39 20.21 -6.90
C THR A 317 -15.29 19.20 -6.60
N PHE A 318 -15.65 17.96 -6.28
CA PHE A 318 -14.68 16.93 -5.91
C PHE A 318 -13.60 16.68 -6.97
N LYS A 319 -13.94 16.80 -8.26
CA LYS A 319 -12.98 16.70 -9.37
C LYS A 319 -11.90 17.79 -9.35
N GLU A 320 -12.12 18.89 -8.63
CA GLU A 320 -11.19 20.00 -8.45
C GLU A 320 -10.26 19.79 -7.24
N LEU A 321 -10.48 18.72 -6.44
CA LEU A 321 -9.52 18.29 -5.42
C LEU A 321 -8.26 17.75 -6.10
N SER A 322 -7.10 17.96 -5.47
CA SER A 322 -5.84 17.43 -6.02
C SER A 322 -5.85 15.89 -6.04
N GLU A 323 -5.12 15.28 -6.97
CA GLU A 323 -5.02 13.82 -7.08
C GLU A 323 -4.57 13.18 -5.76
N GLY A 324 -3.63 13.80 -5.04
CA GLY A 324 -3.20 13.35 -3.73
C GLY A 324 -4.31 13.36 -2.66
N GLU A 325 -5.21 14.35 -2.69
CA GLU A 325 -6.37 14.39 -1.78
C GLU A 325 -7.36 13.27 -2.09
N GLN A 326 -7.65 13.06 -3.38
CA GLN A 326 -8.53 11.99 -3.81
C GLN A 326 -7.94 10.63 -3.47
N GLN A 327 -6.64 10.42 -3.69
CA GLN A 327 -5.92 9.20 -3.34
C GLN A 327 -5.97 8.94 -1.83
N LEU A 328 -5.61 9.94 -1.02
CA LEU A 328 -5.59 9.80 0.44
C LEU A 328 -6.98 9.52 0.99
N LEU A 329 -8.01 10.22 0.50
CA LEU A 329 -9.40 9.96 0.89
C LEU A 329 -9.84 8.55 0.49
N THR A 330 -9.48 8.10 -0.71
CA THR A 330 -9.83 6.75 -1.19
C THR A 330 -9.24 5.69 -0.28
N VAL A 331 -7.92 5.73 -0.07
CA VAL A 331 -7.21 4.69 0.66
C VAL A 331 -7.57 4.75 2.14
N ILE A 332 -7.34 5.90 2.81
CA ILE A 332 -7.58 6.03 4.25
C ILE A 332 -9.07 5.91 4.57
N GLY A 333 -9.95 6.51 3.76
CA GLY A 333 -11.37 6.47 4.01
C GLY A 333 -11.98 5.08 3.84
N LEU A 334 -11.54 4.30 2.85
CA LEU A 334 -11.95 2.89 2.75
C LEU A 334 -11.45 2.07 3.95
N LEU A 335 -10.21 2.29 4.40
CA LEU A 335 -9.68 1.59 5.57
C LEU A 335 -10.43 1.94 6.86
N ILE A 336 -10.89 3.18 6.99
CA ILE A 336 -11.76 3.57 8.11
C ILE A 336 -13.09 2.79 8.07
N PHE A 337 -13.60 2.42 6.89
CA PHE A 337 -14.87 1.69 6.76
C PHE A 337 -14.73 0.19 6.97
N THR A 338 -13.52 -0.35 6.79
CA THR A 338 -13.27 -1.80 6.73
C THR A 338 -12.39 -2.29 7.88
N ARG A 339 -12.07 -1.40 8.82
CA ARG A 339 -11.45 -1.73 10.11
C ARG A 339 -12.33 -2.70 10.90
N GLU A 340 -11.70 -3.50 11.75
CA GLU A 340 -12.36 -4.47 12.65
C GLU A 340 -13.05 -5.66 11.96
N ASP A 341 -12.82 -5.85 10.66
CA ASP A 341 -13.48 -6.86 9.85
C ASP A 341 -12.58 -8.04 9.47
N GLU A 342 -11.47 -8.32 10.17
CA GLU A 342 -10.56 -9.41 9.79
C GLU A 342 -10.08 -9.28 8.33
N SER A 343 -9.47 -8.13 8.03
CA SER A 343 -9.17 -7.69 6.67
C SER A 343 -7.69 -7.82 6.30
N LEU A 344 -7.42 -8.15 5.05
CA LEU A 344 -6.10 -8.03 4.41
C LEU A 344 -6.13 -6.83 3.46
N VAL A 345 -5.20 -5.89 3.65
CA VAL A 345 -5.11 -4.68 2.84
C VAL A 345 -3.77 -4.68 2.12
N LEU A 346 -3.81 -4.62 0.80
CA LEU A 346 -2.64 -4.62 -0.07
C LEU A 346 -2.58 -3.29 -0.83
N LEU A 347 -1.59 -2.46 -0.51
CA LEU A 347 -1.42 -1.14 -1.11
C LEU A 347 -0.15 -1.12 -1.95
N ASP A 348 -0.29 -0.95 -3.25
CA ASP A 348 0.84 -0.89 -4.17
C ASP A 348 1.06 0.56 -4.62
N GLU A 349 2.12 1.17 -4.10
CA GLU A 349 2.52 2.56 -4.30
C GLU A 349 1.41 3.58 -3.95
N PRO A 350 0.83 3.54 -2.73
CA PRO A 350 -0.23 4.47 -2.33
C PRO A 350 0.24 5.91 -2.11
N ASP A 351 1.54 6.17 -2.21
CA ASP A 351 2.18 7.43 -1.90
C ASP A 351 2.55 8.28 -3.14
N THR A 352 2.31 7.78 -4.36
CA THR A 352 2.79 8.38 -5.62
C THR A 352 2.33 9.82 -5.88
N HIS A 353 1.08 10.17 -5.54
CA HIS A 353 0.54 11.52 -5.73
C HIS A 353 0.55 12.35 -4.43
N LEU A 354 1.11 11.82 -3.34
CA LEU A 354 1.17 12.51 -2.06
C LEU A 354 2.32 13.52 -2.02
N ASN A 355 2.08 14.67 -1.38
CA ASN A 355 3.14 15.62 -1.09
C ASN A 355 4.07 15.09 0.04
N PRO A 356 5.29 15.64 0.21
CA PRO A 356 6.25 15.14 1.20
C PRO A 356 5.74 15.11 2.65
N ILE A 357 4.89 16.09 3.04
CA ILE A 357 4.33 16.15 4.40
C ILE A 357 3.37 14.97 4.61
N TRP A 358 2.50 14.70 3.64
CA TRP A 358 1.58 13.57 3.72
C TRP A 358 2.27 12.21 3.63
N LYS A 359 3.38 12.11 2.89
CA LYS A 359 4.22 10.91 2.87
C LYS A 359 4.84 10.63 4.24
N TYR A 360 5.35 11.68 4.89
CA TYR A 360 5.89 11.59 6.24
C TYR A 360 4.84 11.16 7.27
N ASP A 361 3.63 11.72 7.19
CA ASP A 361 2.52 11.41 8.10
C ASP A 361 1.75 10.14 7.74
N TYR A 362 2.07 9.47 6.62
CA TYR A 362 1.22 8.41 6.05
C TYR A 362 0.97 7.26 7.03
N LEU A 363 2.04 6.74 7.65
CA LEU A 363 1.93 5.67 8.65
C LEU A 363 1.25 6.15 9.94
N TYR A 364 1.41 7.43 10.28
CA TYR A 364 0.69 8.03 11.39
C TYR A 364 -0.83 8.07 11.11
N TYR A 365 -1.25 8.43 9.90
CA TYR A 365 -2.66 8.36 9.51
C TYR A 365 -3.21 6.93 9.58
N LEU A 366 -2.46 5.94 9.10
CA LEU A 366 -2.86 4.53 9.21
C LEU A 366 -3.01 4.09 10.68
N LYS A 367 -2.02 4.39 11.53
CA LYS A 367 -2.06 4.01 12.94
C LYS A 367 -3.17 4.73 13.71
N SER A 368 -3.33 6.03 13.51
CA SER A 368 -4.26 6.86 14.28
C SER A 368 -5.72 6.74 13.84
N LEU A 369 -5.99 6.59 12.53
CA LEU A 369 -7.34 6.61 11.96
C LEU A 369 -7.92 5.21 11.72
N VAL A 370 -7.09 4.25 11.33
CA VAL A 370 -7.55 2.90 10.99
C VAL A 370 -7.52 1.99 12.22
N LYS A 371 -6.47 2.09 13.05
CA LYS A 371 -6.18 1.09 14.09
C LYS A 371 -6.55 1.45 15.51
N SER A 372 -6.97 2.68 15.79
CA SER A 372 -7.27 3.07 17.16
C SER A 372 -8.75 2.92 17.47
N LYS A 373 -9.07 1.99 18.39
CA LYS A 373 -10.41 1.84 18.97
C LYS A 373 -10.90 3.16 19.60
N ASN A 374 -12.21 3.38 19.56
CA ASN A 374 -12.86 4.46 20.30
C ASN A 374 -12.87 4.16 21.81
N LYS A 375 -11.87 4.65 22.56
CA LYS A 375 -11.92 4.80 24.03
C LYS A 375 -12.77 6.01 24.47
N LEU A 376 -13.92 6.27 23.83
CA LEU A 376 -14.70 7.50 24.07
C LEU A 376 -16.14 7.26 24.54
N GLU A 377 -16.44 6.08 25.11
CA GLU A 377 -17.66 5.88 25.91
C GLU A 377 -17.38 5.46 27.37
N THR A 378 -16.12 5.25 27.76
CA THR A 378 -15.74 5.05 29.17
C THR A 378 -14.54 5.92 29.51
N GLY A 379 -14.75 6.93 30.37
CA GLY A 379 -13.78 7.97 30.72
C GLY A 379 -12.55 7.47 31.50
N GLY A 380 -11.66 6.74 30.84
CA GLY A 380 -10.38 6.30 31.38
C GLY A 380 -9.19 7.00 30.70
N ASN A 381 -8.42 7.76 31.48
CA ASN A 381 -7.14 8.34 31.08
C ASN A 381 -6.08 7.25 30.90
N SER A 382 -6.01 6.65 29.70
CA SER A 382 -4.84 5.88 29.28
C SER A 382 -4.53 6.19 27.82
N ASP A 383 -3.43 6.90 27.60
CA ASP A 383 -2.90 7.34 26.30
C ASP A 383 -2.43 6.18 25.39
N GLU A 384 -2.60 4.93 25.83
CA GLU A 384 -2.33 3.76 25.02
C GLU A 384 -3.53 3.46 24.10
N LEU A 385 -3.35 3.84 22.84
CA LEU A 385 -4.19 3.44 21.71
C LEU A 385 -4.13 1.91 21.58
N GLU A 386 -5.21 1.21 21.91
CA GLU A 386 -5.32 -0.22 21.57
C GLU A 386 -5.28 -0.37 20.06
N GLU A 387 -4.22 -0.99 19.54
CA GLU A 387 -4.06 -1.26 18.11
C GLU A 387 -5.03 -2.35 17.64
N ASP A 388 -5.72 -2.11 16.54
CA ASP A 388 -6.49 -3.12 15.80
C ASP A 388 -5.56 -4.29 15.39
N LYS A 389 -5.85 -5.47 15.94
CA LYS A 389 -5.13 -6.72 15.67
C LYS A 389 -5.79 -7.58 14.58
N THR A 390 -6.86 -7.09 13.97
CA THR A 390 -7.63 -7.85 12.97
C THR A 390 -7.27 -7.48 11.54
N THR A 391 -6.63 -6.32 11.31
CA THR A 391 -6.31 -5.83 9.96
C THR A 391 -4.81 -5.78 9.69
N HIS A 392 -4.33 -6.60 8.75
CA HIS A 392 -2.95 -6.53 8.24
C HIS A 392 -2.89 -5.67 6.98
N VAL A 393 -2.10 -4.60 7.05
CA VAL A 393 -1.79 -3.71 5.91
C VAL A 393 -0.38 -4.01 5.39
N ILE A 394 -0.29 -4.39 4.12
CA ILE A 394 0.97 -4.56 3.40
C ILE A 394 1.08 -3.44 2.37
N ILE A 395 2.17 -2.66 2.44
CA ILE A 395 2.41 -1.50 1.60
C ILE A 395 3.65 -1.75 0.77
N ASN A 396 3.56 -1.64 -0.54
CA ASN A 396 4.71 -1.45 -1.38
C ASN A 396 4.95 0.06 -1.58
N THR A 397 6.16 0.52 -1.29
CA THR A 397 6.56 1.90 -1.55
C THR A 397 8.04 1.95 -1.96
N HIS A 398 8.39 3.06 -2.60
CA HIS A 398 9.74 3.40 -2.98
C HIS A 398 10.22 4.69 -2.31
N ASP A 399 9.45 5.23 -1.35
CA ASP A 399 9.74 6.53 -0.75
C ASP A 399 10.34 6.40 0.65
N PRO A 400 11.55 6.95 0.89
CA PRO A 400 12.21 6.90 2.20
C PRO A 400 11.45 7.66 3.29
N LEU A 401 10.60 8.64 2.94
CA LEU A 401 9.82 9.41 3.91
C LEU A 401 8.73 8.56 4.56
N VAL A 402 8.15 7.62 3.81
CA VAL A 402 7.07 6.76 4.31
C VAL A 402 7.58 5.83 5.41
N ILE A 403 8.79 5.31 5.29
CA ILE A 403 9.33 4.30 6.20
C ILE A 403 10.06 4.88 7.42
N GLY A 404 10.29 6.19 7.47
CA GLY A 404 11.19 6.80 8.45
C GLY A 404 10.76 6.70 9.92
N SER A 405 9.52 6.28 10.18
CA SER A 405 8.98 6.03 11.53
C SER A 405 8.87 4.53 11.88
N MET A 406 9.33 3.63 11.01
CA MET A 406 9.20 2.19 11.20
C MET A 406 10.37 1.58 11.95
N VAL A 407 10.08 0.49 12.66
CA VAL A 407 11.10 -0.44 13.14
C VAL A 407 11.43 -1.46 12.06
N ARG A 408 12.62 -2.06 12.12
CA ARG A 408 13.12 -3.00 11.11
C ARG A 408 12.18 -4.18 10.89
N SER A 409 11.54 -4.71 11.94
CA SER A 409 10.61 -5.85 11.84
C SER A 409 9.38 -5.57 10.97
N GLN A 410 9.04 -4.30 10.74
CA GLN A 410 7.96 -3.88 9.83
C GLN A 410 8.39 -3.75 8.37
N VAL A 411 9.68 -3.87 8.07
CA VAL A 411 10.24 -3.65 6.74
C VAL A 411 10.75 -4.96 6.16
N ARG A 412 10.48 -5.18 4.88
CA ARG A 412 11.00 -6.31 4.11
C ARG A 412 11.67 -5.85 2.83
N LEU A 413 12.98 -6.07 2.72
CA LEU A 413 13.83 -5.76 1.58
C LEU A 413 13.78 -6.89 0.55
N PHE A 414 13.29 -6.60 -0.65
CA PHE A 414 13.23 -7.51 -1.80
C PHE A 414 14.49 -7.45 -2.66
N GLY A 415 14.77 -8.55 -3.37
CA GLY A 415 15.85 -8.63 -4.34
C GLY A 415 17.21 -9.03 -3.75
N LYS A 416 17.23 -9.52 -2.51
CA LYS A 416 18.44 -10.08 -1.89
C LYS A 416 18.52 -11.56 -2.25
N VAL A 417 19.55 -11.91 -3.02
CA VAL A 417 19.96 -13.30 -3.25
C VAL A 417 20.89 -13.67 -2.10
N ILE A 418 20.48 -14.60 -1.25
CA ILE A 418 21.36 -15.13 -0.21
C ILE A 418 21.99 -16.39 -0.78
N GLU A 419 23.32 -16.41 -0.91
CA GLU A 419 24.06 -17.65 -1.14
C GLU A 419 23.71 -18.59 0.00
N ASN A 420 23.12 -19.75 -0.29
CA ASN A 420 22.63 -20.73 0.70
C ASN A 420 23.52 -20.83 1.95
N GLN A 421 23.20 -20.05 2.99
CA GLN A 421 23.92 -20.09 4.26
C GLN A 421 23.49 -21.28 5.12
N TYR A 422 22.45 -22.01 4.72
CA TYR A 422 21.94 -23.19 5.42
C TYR A 422 22.67 -24.46 4.98
N ASN A 423 23.98 -24.52 5.25
CA ASN A 423 24.72 -25.78 5.37
C ASN A 423 24.57 -26.36 6.80
N ASN A 424 23.40 -26.18 7.44
CA ASN A 424 23.14 -26.78 8.74
C ASN A 424 22.73 -28.24 8.56
N SER A 425 23.45 -29.14 9.21
CA SER A 425 23.24 -30.60 9.23
C SER A 425 21.95 -31.02 9.96
N GLU A 426 21.17 -30.07 10.47
CA GLU A 426 19.94 -30.33 11.23
C GLU A 426 18.76 -30.56 10.27
N GLU A 427 17.91 -31.54 10.56
CA GLU A 427 16.67 -31.74 9.82
C GLU A 427 15.75 -30.49 9.90
N PRO A 428 15.04 -30.14 8.83
CA PRO A 428 14.10 -29.02 8.85
C PRO A 428 12.97 -29.29 9.86
N LYS A 429 12.64 -28.30 10.68
CA LYS A 429 11.64 -28.44 11.75
C LYS A 429 10.22 -28.54 11.21
N ASP A 430 9.96 -27.89 10.09
CA ASP A 430 8.67 -27.87 9.44
C ASP A 430 8.80 -27.77 7.90
N ARG A 431 7.65 -27.91 7.22
CA ARG A 431 7.54 -27.83 5.77
C ARG A 431 8.03 -26.49 5.21
N TYR A 432 7.83 -25.39 5.95
CA TYR A 432 8.27 -24.08 5.50
C TYR A 432 9.80 -23.96 5.54
N GLU A 433 10.46 -24.47 6.58
CA GLU A 433 11.92 -24.52 6.65
C GLU A 433 12.52 -25.36 5.53
N GLU A 434 11.88 -26.47 5.16
CA GLU A 434 12.29 -27.28 4.00
C GLU A 434 12.24 -26.46 2.70
N LEU A 435 11.11 -25.79 2.43
CA LEU A 435 10.94 -24.93 1.25
C LEU A 435 11.89 -23.73 1.27
N ARG A 436 12.12 -23.16 2.46
CA ARG A 436 13.03 -22.03 2.68
C ARG A 436 14.47 -22.39 2.37
N ARG A 437 14.92 -23.62 2.66
CA ARG A 437 16.26 -24.10 2.28
C ARG A 437 16.44 -24.28 0.76
N GLN A 438 15.35 -24.42 0.02
CA GLN A 438 15.35 -24.54 -1.44
C GLN A 438 15.12 -23.19 -2.15
N ALA A 439 14.85 -22.13 -1.39
CA ALA A 439 14.52 -20.82 -1.94
C ALA A 439 15.74 -20.15 -2.57
N LEU A 440 15.50 -19.44 -3.68
CA LEU A 440 16.53 -18.71 -4.42
C LEU A 440 16.54 -17.22 -4.07
N ASN A 441 15.42 -16.71 -3.58
CA ASN A 441 15.23 -15.29 -3.29
C ASN A 441 14.47 -15.12 -1.97
N PHE A 442 14.88 -14.13 -1.18
CA PHE A 442 14.26 -13.82 0.10
C PHE A 442 13.88 -12.34 0.17
N ALA A 443 12.77 -12.07 0.83
CA ALA A 443 12.52 -10.76 1.39
C ALA A 443 12.96 -10.75 2.86
N ILE A 444 13.95 -9.92 3.19
CA ILE A 444 14.62 -9.91 4.50
C ILE A 444 14.31 -8.66 5.30
N GLU A 445 14.41 -8.76 6.62
CA GLU A 445 14.44 -7.61 7.50
C GLU A 445 15.72 -6.78 7.26
N PRO A 446 15.68 -5.44 7.33
CA PRO A 446 16.91 -4.65 7.34
C PRO A 446 17.69 -4.85 8.64
N ASP A 447 19.00 -4.65 8.60
CA ASP A 447 19.89 -4.82 9.76
C ASP A 447 19.57 -3.81 10.88
N ILE A 448 19.16 -2.61 10.49
CA ILE A 448 18.95 -1.45 11.36
C ILE A 448 17.54 -0.89 11.23
N ASP A 449 17.01 -0.31 12.31
CA ASP A 449 15.74 0.41 12.31
C ASP A 449 15.81 1.63 11.36
N PRO A 450 14.82 1.81 10.46
CA PRO A 450 14.63 3.08 9.75
C PRO A 450 14.43 4.26 10.71
N GLN A 451 13.70 4.02 11.80
CA GLN A 451 13.42 5.00 12.83
C GLN A 451 14.71 5.58 13.41
N GLY A 452 14.85 6.90 13.35
CA GLY A 452 15.98 7.64 13.93
C GLY A 452 17.17 7.84 12.97
N LEU A 453 17.23 7.18 11.81
CA LEU A 453 18.31 7.39 10.83
C LEU A 453 18.22 8.72 10.07
N GLY A 454 17.01 9.29 10.01
CA GLY A 454 16.71 10.39 9.11
C GLY A 454 16.78 9.97 7.63
N VAL A 455 16.28 10.84 6.75
CA VAL A 455 16.16 10.53 5.30
C VAL A 455 17.51 10.22 4.67
N ALA A 456 18.56 10.97 5.04
CA ALA A 456 19.90 10.76 4.54
C ALA A 456 20.47 9.38 4.94
N GLY A 457 20.27 8.97 6.21
CA GLY A 457 20.70 7.67 6.71
C GLY A 457 19.95 6.54 6.02
N ILE A 458 18.63 6.66 5.86
CA ILE A 458 17.80 5.68 5.14
C ILE A 458 18.27 5.50 3.70
N LEU A 459 18.49 6.61 2.97
CA LEU A 459 18.93 6.58 1.59
C LEU A 459 20.29 5.91 1.38
N THR A 460 21.21 6.11 2.34
CA THR A 460 22.58 5.56 2.29
C THR A 460 22.72 4.19 2.93
N SER A 461 21.73 3.76 3.71
CA SER A 461 21.65 2.40 4.27
C SER A 461 21.39 1.35 3.18
N GLU A 462 21.41 0.07 3.57
CA GLU A 462 21.07 -1.02 2.65
C GLU A 462 19.61 -1.03 2.14
N MET A 463 18.72 -0.23 2.73
CA MET A 463 17.33 -0.12 2.29
C MET A 463 17.22 0.47 0.87
N PHE A 464 18.10 1.44 0.56
CA PHE A 464 18.14 2.13 -0.75
C PHE A 464 19.50 2.01 -1.43
N GLY A 465 20.58 1.93 -0.66
CA GLY A 465 21.94 1.69 -1.13
C GLY A 465 22.53 2.85 -1.94
N LEU A 466 22.09 4.09 -1.71
CA LEU A 466 22.71 5.23 -2.38
C LEU A 466 24.15 5.41 -1.88
N PRO A 467 25.13 5.56 -2.80
CA PRO A 467 26.53 5.78 -2.40
C PRO A 467 26.74 7.15 -1.75
N SER A 468 25.83 8.10 -2.00
CA SER A 468 25.82 9.45 -1.44
C SER A 468 24.44 10.07 -1.59
N ILE A 469 24.14 11.04 -0.74
CA ILE A 469 22.97 11.92 -0.86
C ILE A 469 23.20 13.08 -1.86
N LEU A 470 24.44 13.29 -2.30
CA LEU A 470 24.77 14.30 -3.30
C LEU A 470 24.42 13.79 -4.70
N ASP A 471 24.06 14.73 -5.58
CA ASP A 471 23.93 14.41 -7.00
C ASP A 471 25.26 13.89 -7.56
N LYS A 472 25.16 13.08 -8.63
CA LYS A 472 26.33 12.41 -9.22
C LYS A 472 27.42 13.40 -9.64
N THR A 473 27.06 14.57 -10.17
CA THR A 473 28.03 15.56 -10.67
C THR A 473 28.80 16.16 -9.51
N THR A 474 28.12 16.60 -8.46
CA THR A 474 28.74 17.14 -7.26
C THR A 474 29.59 16.08 -6.56
N GLN A 475 29.11 14.83 -6.47
CA GLN A 475 29.88 13.74 -5.87
C GLN A 475 31.16 13.40 -6.65
N ILE A 476 31.11 13.37 -7.99
CA ILE A 476 32.31 13.16 -8.82
C ILE A 476 33.32 14.28 -8.59
N LYS A 477 32.88 15.54 -8.62
CA LYS A 477 33.75 16.70 -8.35
C LYS A 477 34.37 16.64 -6.96
N LEU A 478 33.59 16.26 -5.95
CA LEU A 478 34.06 16.12 -4.58
C LEU A 478 35.06 14.96 -4.43
N ASN A 479 34.79 13.81 -5.05
CA ASN A 479 35.70 12.66 -5.06
C ASN A 479 37.01 13.00 -5.79
N LYS A 480 36.94 13.68 -6.93
CA LYS A 480 38.12 14.15 -7.67
C LYS A 480 38.93 15.16 -6.87
N LYS A 481 38.26 16.15 -6.23
CA LYS A 481 38.89 17.09 -5.30
C LYS A 481 39.66 16.34 -4.21
N ARG A 482 39.02 15.37 -3.53
CA ARG A 482 39.64 14.57 -2.46
C ARG A 482 40.79 13.70 -2.96
N TYR A 483 40.67 13.12 -4.15
CA TYR A 483 41.74 12.36 -4.77
C TYR A 483 42.98 13.22 -5.04
N LEU A 484 42.78 14.39 -5.67
CA LEU A 484 43.85 15.34 -5.96
C LEU A 484 44.46 15.89 -4.66
N GLN A 485 43.64 16.14 -3.62
CA GLN A 485 44.13 16.51 -2.30
C GLN A 485 45.06 15.44 -1.71
N GLY A 486 44.67 14.16 -1.77
CA GLY A 486 45.52 13.07 -1.29
C GLY A 486 46.80 12.89 -2.12
N LYS A 487 46.72 13.07 -3.44
CA LYS A 487 47.89 13.08 -4.33
C LYS A 487 48.84 14.25 -4.03
N ALA A 488 48.29 15.42 -3.69
CA ALA A 488 49.05 16.59 -3.24
C ALA A 488 49.80 16.29 -1.92
N MET A 489 49.14 15.63 -0.96
CA MET A 489 49.75 15.20 0.30
C MET A 489 50.89 14.18 0.12
N ARG A 490 50.95 13.47 -1.03
CA ARG A 490 52.05 12.57 -1.39
C ARG A 490 53.18 13.27 -2.17
N GLY A 491 53.00 14.54 -2.57
CA GLY A 491 53.94 15.25 -3.43
C GLY A 491 53.93 14.78 -4.89
N GLU A 492 52.88 14.09 -5.32
CA GLU A 492 52.78 13.47 -6.65
C GLU A 492 52.01 14.34 -7.67
N LEU A 493 51.54 15.52 -7.26
CA LEU A 493 50.63 16.36 -8.05
C LEU A 493 51.35 17.05 -9.21
N THR A 494 50.83 16.91 -10.44
CA THR A 494 51.32 17.68 -11.59
C THR A 494 50.77 19.11 -11.61
N GLN A 495 51.38 20.01 -12.40
CA GLN A 495 50.91 21.40 -12.50
C GLN A 495 49.48 21.52 -13.03
N SER A 496 49.13 20.73 -14.06
CA SER A 496 47.76 20.69 -14.61
C SER A 496 46.74 20.20 -13.57
N GLU A 497 47.09 19.18 -12.79
CA GLU A 497 46.26 18.65 -11.70
C GLU A 497 46.12 19.63 -10.53
N ASN A 498 47.13 20.46 -10.27
CA ASN A 498 47.06 21.52 -9.26
C ASN A 498 46.05 22.60 -9.65
N ASP A 499 46.03 22.99 -10.92
CA ASP A 499 45.08 23.98 -11.42
C ASP A 499 43.65 23.42 -11.41
N GLU A 500 43.48 22.15 -11.78
CA GLU A 500 42.21 21.43 -11.63
C GLU A 500 41.77 21.36 -10.16
N TYR A 501 42.69 21.03 -9.24
CA TYR A 501 42.44 20.98 -7.80
C TYR A 501 41.95 22.32 -7.26
N LYS A 502 42.63 23.42 -7.57
CA LYS A 502 42.24 24.77 -7.14
C LYS A 502 40.86 25.17 -7.66
N LYS A 503 40.57 24.84 -8.93
CA LYS A 503 39.26 25.08 -9.52
C LYS A 503 38.17 24.30 -8.77
N LEU A 504 38.35 22.99 -8.60
CA LEU A 504 37.40 22.14 -7.88
C LEU A 504 37.23 22.57 -6.42
N LYS A 505 38.32 22.98 -5.75
CA LYS A 505 38.28 23.53 -4.40
C LYS A 505 37.35 24.74 -4.32
N SER A 506 37.56 25.74 -5.18
CA SER A 506 36.73 26.95 -5.21
C SER A 506 35.26 26.66 -5.53
N GLU A 507 34.99 25.73 -6.46
CA GLU A 507 33.62 25.30 -6.76
C GLU A 507 32.95 24.62 -5.56
N MET A 508 33.66 23.72 -4.87
CA MET A 508 33.11 22.96 -3.75
C MET A 508 32.91 23.81 -2.49
N GLU A 509 33.75 24.80 -2.23
CA GLU A 509 33.59 25.74 -1.13
C GLU A 509 32.33 26.59 -1.25
N LYS A 510 31.95 26.99 -2.48
CA LYS A 510 30.68 27.71 -2.74
C LYS A 510 29.44 26.87 -2.39
N LEU A 511 29.57 25.54 -2.41
CA LEU A 511 28.51 24.59 -2.05
C LEU A 511 28.58 24.17 -0.57
N GLY A 512 29.47 24.78 0.24
CA GLY A 512 29.64 24.47 1.66
C GLY A 512 30.56 23.29 1.96
N PHE A 513 31.25 22.71 0.96
CA PHE A 513 32.23 21.64 1.15
C PHE A 513 33.64 22.21 1.34
N TYR A 514 33.86 22.79 2.51
CA TYR A 514 35.14 23.35 2.91
C TYR A 514 36.24 22.29 3.06
N GLU A 515 37.49 22.72 2.95
CA GLU A 515 38.67 21.83 3.02
C GLU A 515 39.05 21.44 4.46
N GLU A 516 38.66 22.25 5.44
CA GLU A 516 39.03 22.07 6.85
C GLU A 516 38.17 21.00 7.54
N SER A 517 38.45 19.75 7.22
CA SER A 517 38.46 18.73 8.26
C SER A 517 39.73 18.96 9.08
N GLU A 518 39.64 19.59 10.25
CA GLU A 518 40.77 19.70 11.19
C GLU A 518 41.26 18.31 11.69
N ASP A 519 40.48 17.26 11.44
CA ASP A 519 40.84 15.89 11.79
C ASP A 519 42.04 15.38 10.96
N TYR A 520 43.22 15.36 11.62
CA TYR A 520 44.46 14.77 11.11
C TYR A 520 44.29 13.33 10.64
N TRP A 521 43.50 12.52 11.35
CA TRP A 521 43.31 11.10 11.01
C TRP A 521 42.43 10.92 9.78
N PHE A 522 41.46 11.82 9.57
CA PHE A 522 40.70 11.86 8.34
C PHE A 522 41.57 12.24 7.13
N LYS A 523 42.53 13.16 7.29
CA LYS A 523 43.51 13.50 6.25
C LYS A 523 44.40 12.30 5.88
N GLU A 524 44.91 11.57 6.88
CA GLU A 524 45.67 10.33 6.65
C GLU A 524 44.82 9.25 5.97
N TYR A 525 43.53 9.14 6.32
CA TYR A 525 42.59 8.24 5.64
C TYR A 525 42.44 8.59 4.16
N LEU A 526 42.24 9.87 3.82
CA LEU A 526 42.13 10.32 2.42
C LEU A 526 43.43 10.08 1.63
N LYS A 527 44.59 10.28 2.25
CA LYS A 527 45.91 10.03 1.65
C LYS A 527 46.09 8.57 1.25
N GLU A 528 45.65 7.63 2.09
CA GLU A 528 45.74 6.20 1.79
C GLU A 528 44.65 5.73 0.81
N MET A 529 43.41 6.21 0.94
CA MET A 529 42.32 5.88 0.02
C MET A 529 42.56 6.37 -1.41
N SER A 530 43.21 7.53 -1.58
CA SER A 530 43.54 8.09 -2.90
C SER A 530 44.67 7.38 -3.63
N LYS A 531 45.18 6.25 -3.10
CA LYS A 531 46.01 5.30 -3.87
C LYS A 531 45.17 4.38 -4.76
N ILE A 532 43.85 4.39 -4.58
CA ILE A 532 42.91 3.54 -5.31
C ILE A 532 42.19 4.41 -6.35
N ASP A 533 42.42 4.16 -7.64
CA ASP A 533 41.83 4.98 -8.71
C ASP A 533 40.30 4.95 -8.73
N SER A 534 39.70 3.81 -8.34
CA SER A 534 38.25 3.68 -8.24
C SER A 534 37.65 4.66 -7.22
N PHE A 535 38.41 5.18 -6.25
CA PHE A 535 37.93 6.16 -5.26
C PHE A 535 37.33 7.44 -5.87
N GLN A 536 37.67 7.76 -7.12
CA GLN A 536 37.11 8.91 -7.85
C GLN A 536 35.69 8.65 -8.38
N LYS A 537 35.26 7.38 -8.48
CA LYS A 537 33.98 6.99 -9.08
C LYS A 537 32.82 7.17 -8.09
N VAL A 538 31.60 7.14 -8.63
CA VAL A 538 30.35 7.16 -7.86
C VAL A 538 29.59 5.84 -7.99
N ASN A 539 29.62 5.24 -9.17
CA ASN A 539 29.08 3.89 -9.40
C ASN A 539 30.24 2.91 -9.45
N PHE A 540 30.05 1.78 -8.78
CA PHE A 540 31.04 0.73 -8.63
C PHE A 540 30.42 -0.59 -9.08
N THR A 541 31.21 -1.43 -9.73
CA THR A 541 30.89 -2.85 -9.89
C THR A 541 30.92 -3.56 -8.53
N ASP A 542 30.29 -4.73 -8.40
CA ASP A 542 30.28 -5.46 -7.12
C ASP A 542 31.69 -5.82 -6.65
N ALA A 543 32.59 -6.16 -7.57
CA ALA A 543 34.01 -6.38 -7.29
C ALA A 543 34.70 -5.11 -6.75
N GLU A 544 34.48 -3.95 -7.37
CA GLU A 544 35.04 -2.67 -6.91
C GLU A 544 34.48 -2.25 -5.55
N LYS A 545 33.18 -2.47 -5.28
CA LYS A 545 32.57 -2.21 -3.97
C LYS A 545 33.24 -3.05 -2.89
N LEU A 546 33.42 -4.34 -3.15
CA LEU A 546 33.99 -5.28 -2.18
C LEU A 546 35.46 -4.94 -1.91
N GLU A 547 36.22 -4.58 -2.95
CA GLU A 547 37.62 -4.14 -2.81
C GLU A 547 37.73 -2.83 -2.02
N LEU A 548 36.92 -1.81 -2.35
CA LEU A 548 36.92 -0.52 -1.67
C LEU A 548 36.50 -0.66 -0.20
N SER A 549 35.48 -1.47 0.08
CA SER A 549 35.03 -1.75 1.45
C SER A 549 36.14 -2.43 2.26
N ARG A 550 36.76 -3.48 1.71
CA ARG A 550 37.88 -4.18 2.37
C ARG A 550 39.05 -3.24 2.65
N LYS A 551 39.50 -2.49 1.63
CA LYS A 551 40.62 -1.55 1.78
C LYS A 551 40.30 -0.41 2.74
N SER A 552 39.08 0.12 2.69
CA SER A 552 38.60 1.16 3.62
C SER A 552 38.65 0.66 5.07
N GLN A 553 38.15 -0.56 5.35
CA GLN A 553 38.22 -1.16 6.67
C GLN A 553 39.66 -1.42 7.13
N GLU A 554 40.53 -1.91 6.25
CA GLU A 554 41.96 -2.11 6.56
C GLU A 554 42.68 -0.80 6.89
N ILE A 555 42.45 0.25 6.09
CA ILE A 555 43.02 1.59 6.30
C ILE A 555 42.47 2.19 7.59
N ALA A 556 41.16 2.11 7.83
CA ALA A 556 40.53 2.60 9.05
C ALA A 556 41.05 1.88 10.30
N LYS A 557 41.22 0.55 10.26
CA LYS A 557 41.83 -0.23 11.36
C LYS A 557 43.28 0.19 11.61
N LYS A 558 44.10 0.35 10.55
CA LYS A 558 45.49 0.82 10.67
C LYS A 558 45.56 2.21 11.28
N ILE A 559 44.66 3.12 10.88
CA ILE A 559 44.59 4.48 11.42
C ILE A 559 44.11 4.47 12.88
N ALA A 560 43.12 3.66 13.22
CA ALA A 560 42.64 3.51 14.60
C ALA A 560 43.73 2.96 15.52
N GLN A 561 44.49 1.95 15.07
CA GLN A 561 45.65 1.43 15.79
C GLN A 561 46.72 2.51 16.01
N ARG A 562 47.07 3.26 14.95
CA ARG A 562 48.02 4.39 15.07
C ARG A 562 47.53 5.47 16.02
N LYS A 563 46.22 5.74 16.06
CA LYS A 563 45.60 6.70 16.98
C LYS A 563 45.70 6.23 18.44
N MET A 564 45.50 4.94 18.69
CA MET A 564 45.68 4.34 20.02
C MET A 564 47.14 4.42 20.49
N THR A 565 48.10 4.00 19.65
CA THR A 565 49.54 4.06 20.02
C THR A 565 50.04 5.48 20.25
N LYS A 566 49.53 6.47 19.50
CA LYS A 566 49.95 7.87 19.64
C LYS A 566 49.38 8.52 20.92
N ASN A 567 48.24 8.05 21.40
CA ASN A 567 47.68 8.47 22.69
C ASN A 567 48.39 7.80 23.89
N ASP A 568 48.90 6.58 23.73
CA ASP A 568 49.70 5.90 24.75
C ASP A 568 51.11 6.48 24.90
N GLU A 569 51.65 7.14 23.86
CA GLU A 569 52.93 7.87 23.91
C GLU A 569 52.82 9.30 24.50
N THR A 570 51.60 9.76 24.80
CA THR A 570 51.33 11.11 25.34
C THR A 570 50.71 11.13 26.75
N ASN A 571 50.56 9.97 27.38
CA ASN A 571 50.40 9.81 28.84
C ASN A 571 51.74 9.41 29.46
#